data_AF-A0A0J7AHD2-F1
#
_entry.id   AF-A0A0J7AHD2-F1
#
_cell.length_a   1.000
_cell.length_b   1.000
_cell.length_c   1.000
_cell.angle_alpha   90.00
_cell.angle_beta   90.00
_cell.angle_gamma   90.00
#
_symmetry.space_group_name_H-M   'P 1'
#
loop_
_entity.id
_entity.type
_entity.pdbx_description
1 polymer ?
#
loop_
_entity_poly.entity_id
_entity_poly.type
_entity_poly.pdbx_seq_one_letter_code
_entity_poly.pdbx_strand_id
1 'polypeptide(L)'
;MKLKRTLASLGAVAALTLGALTTGTATAGAAMPNCSGYAKYLDRAGYYVNIPTDGQQGSNFCAMRRGASGEQVRSLQETLWQCYGQRIDSDGQFGPATETALKRVQSALNLSADGVYGPQTRDALKWNWNLWTTGGHRCLRLTEAPGPLS
;
A
#
# COMPACT_ATOMS: atom_id res chain seq x y z
N MET A 1 16.27 -81.90 25.09
CA MET A 1 16.12 -82.39 23.70
C MET A 1 15.73 -81.24 22.78
N LYS A 2 16.60 -80.95 21.80
CA LYS A 2 16.38 -80.42 20.44
C LYS A 2 15.51 -79.17 20.21
N LEU A 3 16.25 -78.08 19.95
CA LEU A 3 15.92 -76.91 19.11
C LEU A 3 15.35 -77.32 17.73
N LYS A 4 14.33 -76.61 17.24
CA LYS A 4 13.95 -76.57 15.82
C LYS A 4 13.73 -75.12 15.37
N ARG A 5 14.46 -74.75 14.31
CA ARG A 5 14.40 -73.48 13.55
C ARG A 5 13.56 -73.68 12.29
N THR A 6 12.75 -72.68 11.91
CA THR A 6 12.20 -72.43 10.56
C THR A 6 11.80 -70.95 10.52
N LEU A 7 12.55 -70.06 9.85
CA LEU A 7 12.57 -69.67 8.43
C LEU A 7 11.46 -68.68 8.02
N ALA A 8 11.92 -67.65 7.32
CA ALA A 8 11.26 -66.40 6.97
C ALA A 8 10.12 -66.54 5.93
N SER A 9 9.19 -65.59 5.95
CA SER A 9 8.40 -65.22 4.77
C SER A 9 8.42 -63.70 4.58
N LEU A 10 8.72 -63.31 3.35
CA LEU A 10 8.69 -61.96 2.80
C LEU A 10 7.24 -61.54 2.53
N GLY A 11 6.93 -60.26 2.77
CA GLY A 11 5.91 -59.54 2.00
C GLY A 11 4.71 -59.02 2.80
N ALA A 12 4.73 -57.72 3.11
CA ALA A 12 3.69 -56.78 2.67
C ALA A 12 4.08 -55.36 3.12
N VAL A 13 4.45 -54.51 2.17
CA VAL A 13 4.49 -53.06 2.33
C VAL A 13 3.04 -52.58 2.44
N ALA A 14 2.66 -52.05 3.60
CA ALA A 14 1.42 -51.29 3.75
C ALA A 14 1.76 -49.95 4.40
N ALA A 15 2.08 -48.98 3.56
CA ALA A 15 2.10 -47.58 3.92
C ALA A 15 0.66 -47.12 4.18
N LEU A 16 0.43 -46.51 5.34
CA LEU A 16 -0.64 -45.55 5.59
C LEU A 16 -0.19 -44.66 6.76
N THR A 17 0.66 -43.69 6.43
CA THR A 17 0.95 -42.56 7.30
C THR A 17 -0.33 -41.73 7.41
N LEU A 18 -1.06 -41.88 8.51
CA LEU A 18 -2.13 -40.95 8.88
C LEU A 18 -1.50 -39.59 9.21
N GLY A 19 -1.55 -38.70 8.22
CA GLY A 19 -1.65 -37.26 8.35
C GLY A 19 -0.61 -36.59 9.22
N ALA A 20 0.59 -36.35 8.68
CA ALA A 20 1.36 -35.20 9.14
C ALA A 20 0.50 -33.95 8.89
N LEU A 21 0.02 -33.32 9.97
CA LEU A 21 -0.44 -31.94 9.93
C LEU A 21 0.72 -31.12 9.35
N THR A 22 0.69 -30.84 8.05
CA THR A 22 1.50 -29.76 7.51
C THR A 22 0.93 -28.51 8.14
N THR A 23 1.56 -28.05 9.21
CA THR A 23 1.39 -26.69 9.71
C THR A 23 1.63 -25.80 8.49
N GLY A 24 0.55 -25.28 7.91
CA GLY A 24 0.64 -24.25 6.90
C GLY A 24 1.44 -23.14 7.54
N THR A 25 2.63 -22.87 7.01
CA THR A 25 3.33 -21.64 7.32
C THR A 25 2.45 -20.53 6.75
N ALA A 26 1.57 -19.98 7.58
CA ALA A 26 1.02 -18.68 7.33
C ALA A 26 2.23 -17.75 7.26
N THR A 27 2.69 -17.44 6.06
CA THR A 27 3.61 -16.34 5.85
C THR A 27 2.84 -15.13 6.38
N ALA A 28 3.23 -14.65 7.56
CA ALA A 28 2.77 -13.37 8.06
C ALA A 28 3.01 -12.39 6.91
N GLY A 29 1.92 -11.90 6.30
CA GLY A 29 2.01 -11.02 5.14
C GLY A 29 2.95 -9.89 5.50
N ALA A 30 4.07 -9.78 4.78
CA ALA A 30 5.13 -8.84 5.12
C ALA A 30 4.51 -7.46 5.32
N ALA A 31 4.77 -6.85 6.49
CA ALA A 31 4.27 -5.52 6.78
C ALA A 31 4.75 -4.57 5.68
N MET A 32 3.82 -3.80 5.10
CA MET A 32 4.16 -2.83 4.06
C MET A 32 5.20 -1.84 4.61
N PRO A 33 6.22 -1.46 3.82
CA PRO A 33 7.19 -0.46 4.22
C PRO A 33 6.49 0.88 4.46
N ASN A 34 7.06 1.72 5.32
CA ASN A 34 6.53 3.06 5.58
C ASN A 34 6.81 3.98 4.38
N CYS A 35 5.83 4.79 3.99
CA CYS A 35 6.10 5.86 3.02
C CYS A 35 6.88 6.98 3.71
N SER A 36 8.16 7.10 3.38
CA SER A 36 9.07 8.14 3.92
C SER A 36 9.63 9.07 2.84
N GLY A 37 9.23 8.91 1.58
CA GLY A 37 9.64 9.77 0.48
C GLY A 37 8.51 9.94 -0.54
N TYR A 38 8.83 10.56 -1.67
CA TYR A 38 7.90 10.71 -2.78
C TYR A 38 8.61 10.55 -4.12
N ALA A 39 7.85 10.19 -5.15
CA ALA A 39 8.26 10.28 -6.55
C ALA A 39 7.44 11.39 -7.22
N LYS A 40 8.12 12.27 -7.97
CA LYS A 40 7.47 13.32 -8.76
C LYS A 40 7.12 12.77 -10.13
N TYR A 41 5.84 12.80 -10.48
CA TYR A 41 5.34 12.47 -11.79
C TYR A 41 5.05 13.77 -12.54
N LEU A 42 5.38 13.83 -13.82
CA LEU A 42 5.07 14.94 -14.70
C LEU A 42 4.29 14.44 -15.90
N ASP A 43 3.30 15.21 -16.34
CA ASP A 43 2.63 15.01 -17.60
C ASP A 43 3.21 15.89 -18.72
N ARG A 44 2.79 15.66 -19.96
CA ARG A 44 3.24 16.45 -21.13
C ARG A 44 2.85 17.94 -21.05
N ALA A 45 1.80 18.27 -20.31
CA ALA A 45 1.33 19.64 -20.13
C ALA A 45 2.06 20.37 -18.98
N GLY A 46 3.03 19.72 -18.32
CA GLY A 46 3.81 20.29 -17.22
C GLY A 46 3.11 20.25 -15.87
N TYR A 47 1.97 19.55 -15.76
CA TYR A 47 1.38 19.27 -14.45
C TYR A 47 2.23 18.22 -13.74
N TYR A 48 2.37 18.37 -12.42
CA TYR A 48 3.09 17.43 -11.59
C TYR A 48 2.30 17.01 -10.37
N VAL A 49 2.64 15.83 -9.85
CA VAL A 49 2.15 15.31 -8.58
C VAL A 49 3.27 14.59 -7.85
N ASN A 50 3.33 14.74 -6.53
CA ASN A 50 4.26 14.00 -5.68
C ASN A 50 3.52 12.80 -5.07
N ILE A 51 3.86 11.57 -5.47
CA ILE A 51 3.21 10.37 -4.94
C ILE A 51 4.08 9.78 -3.83
N PRO A 52 3.52 9.49 -2.65
CA PRO A 52 4.23 8.83 -1.57
C PRO A 52 4.90 7.52 -2.01
N THR A 53 6.17 7.38 -1.64
CA THR A 53 6.99 6.19 -1.85
C THR A 53 7.71 5.80 -0.56
N ASP A 54 8.30 4.61 -0.56
CA ASP A 54 9.15 4.12 0.53
C ASP A 54 10.44 4.94 0.75
N GLY A 55 10.74 5.90 -0.14
CA GLY A 55 11.94 6.75 -0.10
C GLY A 55 13.26 6.02 -0.37
N GLN A 56 13.33 4.70 -0.16
CA GLN A 56 14.53 3.89 -0.36
C GLN A 56 14.67 3.46 -1.82
N GLN A 57 13.61 2.84 -2.37
CA GLN A 57 13.61 2.27 -3.72
C GLN A 57 12.71 3.07 -4.66
N GLY A 58 11.99 4.08 -4.14
CA GLY A 58 11.00 4.83 -4.91
C GLY A 58 9.73 4.01 -5.16
N SER A 59 9.55 2.89 -4.46
CA SER A 59 8.34 2.07 -4.57
C SER A 59 7.16 2.81 -3.97
N ASN A 60 6.08 2.96 -4.73
CA ASN A 60 4.82 3.50 -4.23
C ASN A 60 3.97 2.44 -3.50
N PHE A 61 4.48 1.22 -3.33
CA PHE A 61 3.87 0.15 -2.54
C PHE A 61 4.31 0.27 -1.07
N CYS A 62 3.84 1.31 -0.40
CA CYS A 62 4.14 1.63 0.98
C CYS A 62 2.86 2.10 1.71
N ALA A 63 2.93 2.23 3.02
CA ALA A 63 1.83 2.76 3.83
C ALA A 63 2.28 3.92 4.74
N MET A 64 1.38 4.86 5.02
CA MET A 64 1.60 5.87 6.06
C MET A 64 0.34 6.08 6.89
N ARG A 65 0.55 6.41 8.15
CA ARG A 65 -0.47 6.55 9.19
C ARG A 65 -0.08 7.67 10.14
N ARG A 66 -0.89 7.90 11.17
CA ARG A 66 -0.60 8.91 12.20
C ARG A 66 0.84 8.79 12.72
N GLY A 67 1.52 9.93 12.82
CA GLY A 67 2.93 10.02 13.22
C GLY A 67 3.93 10.05 12.06
N ALA A 68 3.50 9.76 10.82
CA ALA A 68 4.31 10.01 9.64
C ALA A 68 4.48 11.52 9.40
N SER A 69 5.60 11.91 8.78
CA SER A 69 5.87 13.31 8.45
C SER A 69 6.72 13.45 7.18
N GLY A 70 6.59 14.58 6.51
CA GLY A 70 7.40 14.95 5.34
C GLY A 70 6.56 15.36 4.13
N GLU A 71 7.22 15.59 2.99
CA GLU A 71 6.58 16.04 1.75
C GLU A 71 5.53 15.07 1.21
N GLN A 72 5.71 13.77 1.45
CA GLN A 72 4.74 12.75 1.08
C GLN A 72 3.42 12.89 1.84
N VAL A 73 3.47 13.34 3.10
CA VAL A 73 2.28 13.65 3.88
C VAL A 73 1.65 14.95 3.38
N ARG A 74 2.46 15.98 3.10
CA ARG A 74 1.98 17.25 2.55
C ARG A 74 1.22 17.05 1.24
N SER A 75 1.74 16.24 0.33
CA SER A 75 1.08 15.92 -0.93
C SER A 75 -0.29 15.25 -0.73
N LEU A 76 -0.41 14.34 0.25
CA LEU A 76 -1.69 13.77 0.62
C LEU A 76 -2.63 14.85 1.16
N GLN A 77 -2.18 15.70 2.08
CA GLN A 77 -3.01 16.77 2.67
C GLN A 77 -3.52 17.75 1.61
N GLU A 78 -2.65 18.20 0.69
CA GLU A 78 -3.04 19.04 -0.44
C GLU A 78 -4.06 18.34 -1.34
N THR A 79 -3.90 17.04 -1.58
CA THR A 79 -4.87 16.25 -2.34
C THR A 79 -6.23 16.18 -1.63
N LEU A 80 -6.23 15.92 -0.32
CA LEU A 80 -7.45 15.86 0.49
C LEU A 80 -8.18 17.20 0.50
N TRP A 81 -7.44 18.31 0.56
CA TRP A 81 -8.03 19.64 0.44
C TRP A 81 -8.55 19.88 -0.98
N GLN A 82 -7.66 19.94 -1.97
CA GLN A 82 -8.01 20.47 -3.29
C GLN A 82 -9.00 19.59 -4.04
N CYS A 83 -8.90 18.26 -3.89
CA CYS A 83 -9.73 17.32 -4.64
C CYS A 83 -10.94 16.79 -3.89
N TYR A 84 -10.98 16.94 -2.56
CA TYR A 84 -12.06 16.40 -1.72
C TYR A 84 -12.61 17.39 -0.68
N GLY A 85 -12.19 18.65 -0.72
CA GLY A 85 -12.71 19.72 0.13
C GLY A 85 -12.41 19.53 1.62
N GLN A 86 -11.44 18.68 1.98
CA GLN A 86 -11.02 18.53 3.38
C GLN A 86 -10.14 19.72 3.75
N ARG A 87 -10.73 20.76 4.36
CA ARG A 87 -10.04 22.01 4.75
C ARG A 87 -9.12 21.78 5.95
N ILE A 88 -8.05 21.02 5.75
CA ILE A 88 -6.98 20.75 6.71
C ILE A 88 -5.70 21.47 6.30
N ASP A 89 -4.81 21.70 7.26
CA ASP A 89 -3.49 22.25 6.97
C ASP A 89 -2.61 21.22 6.23
N SER A 90 -1.81 21.72 5.28
CA SER A 90 -0.81 20.95 4.54
C SER A 90 0.57 21.11 5.17
N ASP A 91 0.66 20.86 6.47
CA ASP A 91 1.86 21.07 7.28
C ASP A 91 2.92 19.96 7.12
N GLY A 92 2.58 18.86 6.45
CA GLY A 92 3.44 17.69 6.30
C GLY A 92 3.45 16.80 7.54
N GLN A 93 2.52 16.96 8.48
CA GLN A 93 2.37 16.09 9.66
C GLN A 93 1.11 15.25 9.56
N PHE A 94 1.26 13.93 9.68
CA PHE A 94 0.12 13.04 9.67
C PHE A 94 -0.47 13.00 11.08
N GLY A 95 -1.19 14.06 11.43
CA GLY A 95 -1.88 14.20 12.71
C GLY A 95 -3.31 13.65 12.71
N PRO A 96 -4.06 13.84 13.82
CA PRO A 96 -5.46 13.43 13.94
C PRO A 96 -6.38 14.04 12.87
N ALA A 97 -6.11 15.30 12.47
CA ALA A 97 -6.87 15.98 11.42
C ALA A 97 -6.71 15.29 10.06
N THR A 98 -5.46 14.98 9.67
CA THR A 98 -5.14 14.25 8.43
C THR A 98 -5.78 12.86 8.42
N GLU A 99 -5.73 12.12 9.53
CA GLU A 99 -6.37 10.80 9.63
C GLU A 99 -7.90 10.89 9.48
N THR A 100 -8.53 11.86 10.14
CA THR A 100 -9.98 12.05 10.07
C THR A 100 -10.42 12.43 8.66
N ALA A 101 -9.69 13.33 8.01
CA ALA A 101 -9.92 13.71 6.62
C ALA A 101 -9.76 12.52 5.68
N LEU A 102 -8.72 11.71 5.88
CA LEU A 102 -8.47 10.52 5.06
C LEU A 102 -9.61 9.50 5.20
N LYS A 103 -10.08 9.23 6.43
CA LYS A 103 -11.22 8.34 6.68
C LYS A 103 -12.47 8.77 5.93
N ARG A 104 -12.80 10.07 5.95
CA ARG A 104 -13.95 10.62 5.21
C ARG A 104 -13.83 10.39 3.71
N VAL A 105 -12.64 10.63 3.15
CA VAL A 105 -12.38 10.42 1.72
C VAL A 105 -12.42 8.94 1.37
N GLN A 106 -11.82 8.07 2.18
CA GLN A 106 -11.91 6.61 2.01
C GLN A 106 -13.37 6.14 1.98
N SER A 107 -14.21 6.60 2.94
CA SER A 107 -15.65 6.30 2.92
C SER A 107 -16.33 6.80 1.65
N ALA A 108 -16.05 8.04 1.22
CA ALA A 108 -16.63 8.61 0.00
C ALA A 108 -16.22 7.86 -1.28
N LEU A 109 -15.06 7.20 -1.26
CA LEU A 109 -14.53 6.36 -2.33
C LEU A 109 -14.93 4.88 -2.19
N ASN A 110 -15.80 4.52 -1.25
CA ASN A 110 -16.21 3.15 -0.94
C ASN A 110 -15.04 2.22 -0.56
N LEU A 111 -14.03 2.76 0.11
CA LEU A 111 -12.92 1.99 0.70
C LEU A 111 -13.17 1.73 2.19
N SER A 112 -12.37 0.82 2.76
CA SER A 112 -12.25 0.72 4.22
C SER A 112 -11.72 2.06 4.77
N ALA A 113 -12.48 2.69 5.67
CA ALA A 113 -12.13 3.97 6.29
C ALA A 113 -11.24 3.78 7.52
N ASP A 114 -10.09 3.14 7.32
CA ASP A 114 -9.13 2.82 8.37
C ASP A 114 -8.22 4.00 8.75
N GLY A 115 -8.20 5.08 7.95
CA GLY A 115 -7.33 6.24 8.15
C GLY A 115 -5.86 5.97 7.83
N VAL A 116 -5.58 4.89 7.10
CA VAL A 116 -4.25 4.51 6.65
C VAL A 116 -4.14 4.79 5.17
N TYR A 117 -3.13 5.55 4.79
CA TYR A 117 -2.76 5.65 3.39
C TYR A 117 -1.99 4.39 3.00
N GLY A 118 -2.40 3.74 1.92
CA GLY A 118 -1.74 2.58 1.34
C GLY A 118 -2.08 2.44 -0.14
N PRO A 119 -1.66 1.36 -0.82
CA PRO A 119 -1.82 1.20 -2.27
C PRO A 119 -3.27 1.32 -2.76
N GLN A 120 -4.24 0.77 -2.02
CA GLN A 120 -5.66 0.89 -2.36
C GLN A 120 -6.14 2.36 -2.32
N THR A 121 -5.78 3.09 -1.26
CA THR A 121 -6.08 4.51 -1.13
C THR A 121 -5.39 5.32 -2.23
N ARG A 122 -4.10 5.05 -2.51
CA ARG A 122 -3.32 5.69 -3.57
C ARG A 122 -3.99 5.59 -4.94
N ASP A 123 -4.44 4.39 -5.30
CA ASP A 123 -5.02 4.12 -6.63
C ASP A 123 -6.42 4.70 -6.79
N ALA A 124 -7.20 4.74 -5.69
CA ALA A 124 -8.54 5.29 -5.70
C ALA A 124 -8.56 6.83 -5.75
N LEU A 125 -7.57 7.49 -5.16
CA LEU A 125 -7.49 8.94 -5.10
C LEU A 125 -7.31 9.55 -6.49
N LYS A 126 -8.19 10.50 -6.83
CA LYS A 126 -7.84 11.63 -7.68
C LYS A 126 -6.85 12.52 -6.96
N TRP A 127 -5.62 12.56 -7.45
CA TRP A 127 -4.54 13.33 -6.88
C TRP A 127 -4.59 14.79 -7.31
N ASN A 128 -4.04 15.67 -6.50
CA ASN A 128 -3.85 17.07 -6.84
C ASN A 128 -2.63 17.23 -7.79
N TRP A 129 -2.89 17.26 -9.09
CA TRP A 129 -1.90 17.57 -10.12
C TRP A 129 -1.79 19.09 -10.25
N ASN A 130 -0.67 19.67 -9.83
CA ASN A 130 -0.45 21.12 -9.80
C ASN A 130 0.32 21.59 -11.03
N LEU A 131 0.21 22.87 -11.39
CA LEU A 131 0.95 23.50 -12.50
C LEU A 131 1.75 24.71 -12.01
N TRP A 132 3.08 24.66 -12.11
CA TRP A 132 3.99 25.70 -11.56
C TRP A 132 3.77 27.07 -12.20
N THR A 133 3.38 27.10 -13.47
CA THR A 133 3.37 28.33 -14.28
C THR A 133 2.15 29.22 -14.05
N THR A 134 1.03 28.63 -13.63
CA THR A 134 -0.27 29.34 -13.54
C THR A 134 -0.97 29.16 -12.20
N GLY A 135 -0.42 28.34 -11.30
CA GLY A 135 -1.05 28.03 -10.00
C GLY A 135 -2.34 27.20 -10.10
N GLY A 136 -2.67 26.72 -11.31
CA GLY A 136 -3.81 25.84 -11.53
C GLY A 136 -3.54 24.41 -11.03
N HIS A 137 -4.62 23.68 -10.76
CA HIS A 137 -4.56 22.26 -10.44
C HIS A 137 -5.68 21.46 -11.09
N ARG A 138 -5.47 20.14 -11.20
CA ARG A 138 -6.46 19.17 -11.67
C ARG A 138 -6.51 17.98 -10.73
N CYS A 139 -7.71 17.42 -10.60
CA CYS A 139 -7.95 16.23 -9.78
C CYS A 139 -8.13 15.01 -10.69
N LEU A 140 -7.05 14.23 -10.83
CA LEU A 140 -6.97 13.08 -11.75
C LEU A 140 -6.39 11.87 -11.04
N ARG A 141 -6.90 10.67 -11.36
CA ARG A 141 -6.26 9.42 -10.89
C ARG A 141 -4.91 9.24 -11.59
N LEU A 142 -4.03 8.46 -10.98
CA LEU A 142 -2.74 8.11 -11.59
C LEU A 142 -2.90 7.40 -12.94
N THR A 143 -3.95 6.59 -13.10
CA THR A 143 -4.28 5.91 -14.35
C THR A 143 -4.90 6.81 -15.42
N GLU A 144 -5.43 7.96 -15.01
CA GLU A 144 -6.07 8.95 -15.90
C GLU A 144 -5.09 10.05 -16.34
N ALA A 145 -3.89 10.09 -15.75
CA ALA A 145 -2.88 11.07 -16.07
C ALA A 145 -2.41 10.90 -17.53
N PRO A 146 -2.23 11.99 -18.31
CA PRO A 146 -1.57 11.91 -19.60
C PRO A 146 -0.19 11.28 -19.37
N GLY A 147 0.08 10.16 -20.05
CA GLY A 147 1.14 9.22 -19.69
C GLY A 147 2.50 9.86 -19.40
N PRO A 148 3.34 9.19 -18.60
CA PRO A 148 4.62 9.74 -18.16
C PRO A 148 5.51 10.09 -19.35
N LEU A 149 6.37 11.09 -19.17
CA LEU A 149 7.55 11.26 -20.02
C LEU A 149 8.40 9.99 -19.83
N SER A 150 8.48 9.17 -20.88
CA SER A 150 9.43 8.05 -21.00
C SER A 150 10.86 8.53 -20.91
#